data_AF-A0A674D7G0-F1
#
_entry.id   AF-A0A674D7G0-F1
#
_cell.length_a   1.000
_cell.length_b   1.000
_cell.length_c   1.000
_cell.angle_alpha   90.00
_cell.angle_beta   90.00
_cell.angle_gamma   90.00
#
_symmetry.space_group_name_H-M   'P 1'
#
loop_
_entity.id
_entity.type
_entity.pdbx_description
1 polymer ?
#
loop_
_entity_poly.entity_id
_entity_poly.type
_entity_poly.pdbx_seq_one_letter_code
_entity_poly.pdbx_strand_id
1 'polypeptide(L)'
;MEISPPEFDSIQYDQFGTSDIESNHSRRKIIPQRGMQSRVVHLLYGVLVLLLLILLLITGLKFSQLNQAIVDVHLYLESLNKTVMSACATSSSSDPATINHHYYDEYQFPVRAYAAHGSLQPQALWQFGRMITCTQPDVNPFMYNNYGCWCGLGGTGTPRDDLDRCCEVHDLCYRASRHLPECRPIIDVPYIKVYIFSCTNGQVSCSASNDVCQASVCECDRVAANCFAQSTYNPENNNLDPKTHCIT
;
A
#
# COMPACT_ATOMS: atom_id res chain seq x y z
N MET A 1 -21.63 -67.01 -6.92
CA MET A 1 -22.63 -66.71 -7.97
C MET A 1 -22.41 -65.26 -8.34
N GLU A 2 -21.71 -65.00 -9.43
CA GLU A 2 -21.47 -63.64 -9.94
C GLU A 2 -22.57 -63.29 -10.95
N ILE A 3 -23.02 -62.04 -10.96
CA ILE A 3 -23.82 -61.45 -12.05
C ILE A 3 -23.36 -60.00 -12.24
N SER A 4 -23.15 -59.60 -13.50
CA SER A 4 -22.63 -58.31 -13.95
C SER A 4 -23.76 -57.31 -14.32
N PRO A 5 -23.48 -56.00 -14.50
CA PRO A 5 -24.50 -54.96 -14.73
C PRO A 5 -24.74 -54.63 -16.22
N PRO A 6 -25.76 -53.78 -16.51
CA PRO A 6 -25.83 -52.96 -17.73
C PRO A 6 -26.03 -51.44 -17.46
N GLU A 7 -25.87 -50.65 -18.53
CA GLU A 7 -25.99 -49.18 -18.67
C GLU A 7 -27.46 -48.68 -18.64
N PHE A 8 -27.82 -47.48 -18.12
CA PHE A 8 -27.57 -46.08 -18.54
C PHE A 8 -28.39 -45.59 -19.75
N ASP A 9 -29.28 -44.61 -19.54
CA ASP A 9 -29.42 -43.40 -20.39
C ASP A 9 -30.12 -42.25 -19.62
N SER A 10 -30.37 -41.14 -20.31
CA SER A 10 -30.44 -39.77 -19.82
C SER A 10 -31.85 -39.18 -19.71
N ILE A 11 -31.97 -38.01 -19.08
CA ILE A 11 -33.23 -37.30 -18.82
C ILE A 11 -33.18 -35.88 -19.42
N GLN A 12 -34.20 -35.54 -20.21
CA GLN A 12 -34.49 -34.19 -20.67
C GLN A 12 -36.02 -33.99 -20.70
N TYR A 13 -36.53 -32.89 -20.15
CA TYR A 13 -37.97 -32.62 -20.00
C TYR A 13 -38.38 -31.25 -20.58
N ASP A 14 -39.43 -31.27 -21.41
CA ASP A 14 -40.61 -30.38 -21.59
C ASP A 14 -40.47 -28.85 -21.36
N GLN A 15 -41.00 -27.92 -22.18
CA GLN A 15 -42.00 -27.88 -23.29
C GLN A 15 -43.51 -27.79 -22.91
N PHE A 16 -44.22 -26.86 -23.58
CA PHE A 16 -45.67 -26.54 -23.51
C PHE A 16 -46.20 -25.96 -22.17
N GLY A 17 -47.31 -25.20 -22.13
CA GLY A 17 -48.21 -24.62 -23.16
C GLY A 17 -48.89 -23.35 -22.58
N THR A 18 -49.94 -22.68 -23.08
CA THR A 18 -50.93 -22.81 -24.19
C THR A 18 -51.47 -21.35 -24.47
N SER A 19 -52.47 -20.96 -25.30
CA SER A 19 -53.40 -21.55 -26.29
C SER A 19 -53.87 -20.47 -27.30
N ASP A 20 -54.21 -20.86 -28.54
CA ASP A 20 -55.52 -20.75 -29.24
C ASP A 20 -56.57 -19.68 -28.82
N ILE A 21 -57.41 -19.07 -29.68
CA ILE A 21 -57.45 -18.84 -31.16
C ILE A 21 -58.56 -17.78 -31.48
N GLU A 22 -58.34 -16.89 -32.47
CA GLU A 22 -59.33 -15.96 -33.10
C GLU A 22 -60.11 -14.98 -32.16
N SER A 23 -60.84 -13.93 -32.59
CA SER A 23 -61.23 -13.42 -33.93
C SER A 23 -61.27 -11.86 -33.97
N ASN A 24 -61.03 -11.29 -35.16
CA ASN A 24 -61.39 -9.94 -35.66
C ASN A 24 -61.78 -8.79 -34.69
N HIS A 25 -61.03 -7.67 -34.70
CA HIS A 25 -61.39 -6.42 -35.44
C HIS A 25 -60.38 -5.28 -35.18
N SER A 26 -60.26 -4.32 -36.10
CA SER A 26 -59.17 -3.32 -36.16
C SER A 26 -59.07 -2.33 -34.98
N ARG A 27 -57.89 -2.20 -34.36
CA ARG A 27 -57.46 -0.96 -33.68
C ARG A 27 -55.92 -0.77 -33.59
N ARG A 28 -55.43 0.31 -34.22
CA ARG A 28 -54.11 0.99 -34.08
C ARG A 28 -52.89 0.17 -33.62
N LYS A 29 -51.99 -0.18 -34.57
CA LYS A 29 -50.56 -0.41 -34.27
C LYS A 29 -49.86 0.94 -34.05
N ILE A 30 -49.23 1.12 -32.88
CA ILE A 30 -48.14 2.10 -32.71
C ILE A 30 -46.83 1.36 -33.00
N ILE A 31 -45.98 1.91 -33.86
CA ILE A 31 -44.72 1.27 -34.27
C ILE A 31 -43.55 1.94 -33.51
N PRO A 32 -42.81 1.22 -32.64
CA PRO A 32 -41.62 1.77 -32.00
C PRO A 32 -40.46 1.85 -33.01
N GLN A 33 -39.90 3.04 -33.25
CA GLN A 33 -38.75 3.19 -34.15
C GLN A 33 -37.44 2.71 -33.51
N ARG A 34 -37.09 1.45 -33.74
CA ARG A 34 -35.88 0.80 -33.20
C ARG A 34 -34.55 1.23 -33.86
N GLY A 35 -34.54 2.29 -34.68
CA GLY A 35 -33.39 2.67 -35.51
C GLY A 35 -32.48 3.79 -34.96
N MET A 36 -32.97 4.66 -34.06
CA MET A 36 -32.29 5.94 -33.79
C MET A 36 -31.52 6.00 -32.45
N GLN A 37 -31.99 5.35 -31.39
CA GLN A 37 -31.33 5.42 -30.07
C GLN A 37 -29.99 4.67 -30.01
N SER A 38 -29.86 3.49 -30.62
CA SER A 38 -28.60 2.73 -30.64
C SER A 38 -27.44 3.54 -31.22
N ARG A 39 -27.67 4.28 -32.31
CA ARG A 39 -26.64 5.15 -32.93
C ARG A 39 -26.16 6.25 -31.98
N VAL A 40 -27.06 6.86 -31.22
CA VAL A 40 -26.70 7.87 -30.20
C VAL A 40 -25.87 7.25 -29.08
N VAL A 41 -26.24 6.05 -28.59
CA VAL A 41 -25.46 5.34 -27.56
C VAL A 41 -24.04 5.00 -28.06
N HIS A 42 -23.89 4.51 -29.30
CA HIS A 42 -22.56 4.25 -29.88
C HIS A 42 -21.72 5.51 -30.05
N LEU A 43 -22.32 6.65 -30.42
CA LEU A 43 -21.62 7.94 -30.51
C LEU A 43 -21.18 8.44 -29.12
N LEU A 44 -22.06 8.40 -28.11
CA LEU A 44 -21.73 8.80 -26.74
C LEU A 44 -20.64 7.90 -26.14
N TYR A 45 -20.71 6.59 -26.35
CA TYR A 45 -19.67 5.65 -25.93
C TYR A 45 -18.33 5.90 -26.65
N GLY A 46 -18.36 6.16 -27.96
CA GLY A 46 -17.17 6.51 -28.75
C GLY A 46 -16.50 7.80 -28.25
N VAL A 47 -17.27 8.84 -27.93
CA VAL A 47 -16.77 10.08 -27.34
C VAL A 47 -16.19 9.83 -25.94
N LEU A 48 -16.85 9.03 -25.10
CA LEU A 48 -16.36 8.69 -23.76
C LEU A 48 -15.02 7.93 -23.82
N VAL A 49 -14.93 6.92 -24.68
CA VAL A 49 -13.68 6.15 -24.89
C VAL A 49 -12.57 7.04 -25.44
N LEU A 50 -12.87 7.93 -26.39
CA LEU A 50 -11.89 8.88 -26.93
C LEU A 50 -11.37 9.84 -25.85
N LEU A 51 -12.26 10.36 -24.99
CA LEU A 51 -11.87 11.22 -23.86
C LEU A 51 -11.00 10.46 -22.84
N LEU A 52 -11.34 9.21 -22.53
CA LEU A 52 -10.51 8.36 -21.65
C LEU A 52 -9.12 8.09 -22.25
N LEU A 53 -9.03 7.81 -23.55
CA LEU A 53 -7.74 7.63 -24.24
C LEU A 53 -6.91 8.93 -24.24
N ILE A 54 -7.55 10.09 -24.48
CA ILE A 54 -6.87 11.39 -24.39
C ILE A 54 -6.37 11.66 -22.96
N LEU A 55 -7.16 11.35 -21.93
CA LEU A 55 -6.72 11.49 -20.54
C LEU A 55 -5.53 10.57 -20.22
N LEU A 56 -5.55 9.31 -20.67
CA LEU A 56 -4.43 8.37 -20.52
C LEU A 56 -3.16 8.84 -21.25
N LEU A 57 -3.29 9.45 -22.43
CA LEU A 57 -2.16 10.04 -23.14
C LEU A 57 -1.61 11.28 -22.41
N ILE A 58 -2.48 12.15 -21.87
CA ILE A 58 -2.05 13.33 -21.10
C ILE A 58 -1.37 12.93 -19.79
N THR A 59 -1.88 11.92 -19.07
CA THR A 59 -1.22 11.41 -17.85
C THR A 59 0.07 10.68 -18.17
N GLY A 60 0.13 9.90 -19.27
CA GLY A 60 1.36 9.28 -19.76
C GLY A 60 2.44 10.30 -20.16
N LEU A 61 2.06 11.39 -20.83
CA LEU A 61 2.97 12.50 -21.15
C LEU A 61 3.46 13.21 -19.88
N LYS A 62 2.58 13.51 -18.91
CA LYS A 62 2.99 14.07 -17.61
C LYS A 62 3.90 13.13 -16.82
N PHE A 63 3.65 11.82 -16.87
CA PHE A 63 4.50 10.83 -16.21
C PHE A 63 5.87 10.72 -16.89
N SER A 64 5.93 10.80 -18.22
CA SER A 64 7.19 10.86 -18.98
C SER A 64 8.01 12.10 -18.63
N GLN A 65 7.38 13.27 -18.57
CA GLN A 65 8.01 14.54 -18.14
C GLN A 65 8.50 14.48 -16.68
N LEU A 66 7.71 13.89 -15.77
CA LEU A 66 8.12 13.69 -14.38
C LEU A 66 9.31 12.71 -14.28
N ASN A 67 9.31 11.64 -15.07
CA ASN A 67 10.41 10.68 -15.15
C ASN A 67 11.69 11.33 -15.71
N GLN A 68 11.57 12.25 -16.69
CA GLN A 68 12.70 13.05 -17.17
C GLN A 68 13.26 13.96 -16.06
N ALA A 69 12.40 14.69 -15.33
CA ALA A 69 12.82 15.51 -14.20
C ALA A 69 13.51 14.69 -13.09
N ILE A 70 13.04 13.45 -12.82
CA ILE A 70 13.69 12.53 -11.87
C ILE A 70 15.06 12.07 -12.39
N VAL A 71 15.21 11.80 -13.69
CA VAL A 71 16.50 11.45 -14.31
C VAL A 71 17.49 12.61 -14.23
N ASP A 72 17.06 13.84 -14.51
CA ASP A 72 17.92 15.03 -14.43
C ASP A 72 18.35 15.30 -12.97
N VAL A 73 17.46 15.14 -12.00
CA VAL A 73 17.80 15.20 -10.57
C VAL A 73 18.79 14.09 -10.16
N HIS A 74 18.63 12.86 -10.68
CA HIS A 74 19.60 11.78 -10.44
C HIS A 74 20.97 12.11 -11.03
N LEU A 75 21.04 12.66 -12.25
CA LEU A 75 22.30 13.07 -12.88
C LEU A 75 22.97 14.22 -12.11
N TYR A 76 22.17 15.17 -11.60
CA TYR A 76 22.65 16.25 -10.75
C TYR A 76 23.22 15.72 -9.42
N LEU A 77 22.49 14.84 -8.72
CA LEU A 77 22.96 14.19 -7.49
C LEU A 77 24.23 13.35 -7.72
N GLU A 78 24.34 12.65 -8.85
CA GLU A 78 25.55 11.89 -9.21
C GLU A 78 26.75 12.83 -9.50
N SER A 79 26.50 14.02 -10.04
CA SER A 79 27.54 15.05 -10.22
C SER A 79 27.99 15.69 -8.89
N LEU A 80 27.05 15.93 -7.97
CA LEU A 80 27.35 16.36 -6.61
C LEU A 80 28.16 15.32 -5.85
N ASN A 81 27.79 14.04 -5.91
CA ASN A 81 28.55 12.96 -5.27
C ASN A 81 30.00 12.91 -5.77
N LYS A 82 30.21 13.00 -7.09
CA LYS A 82 31.58 13.06 -7.69
C LYS A 82 32.36 14.29 -7.23
N THR A 83 31.69 15.43 -7.02
CA THR A 83 32.31 16.66 -6.49
C THR A 83 32.69 16.51 -5.01
N VAL A 84 31.81 15.95 -4.19
CA VAL A 84 32.03 15.71 -2.76
C VAL A 84 33.16 14.69 -2.54
N MET A 85 33.14 13.55 -3.25
CA MET A 85 34.20 12.54 -3.14
C MET A 85 35.57 13.05 -3.58
N SER A 86 35.62 13.96 -4.55
CA SER A 86 36.84 14.68 -4.94
C SER A 86 37.33 15.63 -3.84
N ALA A 87 36.42 16.32 -3.14
CA ALA A 87 36.76 17.20 -2.03
C ALA A 87 37.21 16.44 -0.76
N CYS A 88 36.67 15.25 -0.49
CA CYS A 88 37.09 14.40 0.63
C CYS A 88 38.48 13.77 0.42
N ALA A 89 38.94 13.63 -0.82
CA ALA A 89 40.23 13.00 -1.13
C ALA A 89 41.47 13.83 -0.72
N THR A 90 41.31 15.11 -0.35
CA THR A 90 42.41 16.02 -0.01
C THR A 90 42.56 16.33 1.48
N SER A 91 41.69 15.80 2.34
CA SER A 91 41.67 16.08 3.78
C SER A 91 41.93 14.82 4.64
N SER A 92 43.16 14.32 4.65
CA SER A 92 43.59 13.20 5.50
C SER A 92 44.85 13.54 6.32
N SER A 93 44.64 14.16 7.48
CA SER A 93 45.63 14.32 8.55
C SER A 93 45.21 13.54 9.78
N SER A 94 46.14 12.83 10.40
CA SER A 94 45.88 11.79 11.43
C SER A 94 45.63 12.33 12.84
N ASP A 95 44.68 11.73 13.56
CA ASP A 95 44.86 11.36 14.98
C ASP A 95 43.91 10.20 15.39
N PRO A 96 44.32 9.25 16.25
CA PRO A 96 43.60 7.99 16.46
C PRO A 96 42.73 7.97 17.73
N ALA A 97 41.53 8.59 17.70
CA ALA A 97 40.68 8.72 18.90
C ALA A 97 39.16 8.40 18.74
N THR A 98 38.70 7.86 17.60
CA THR A 98 37.23 7.65 17.39
C THR A 98 36.90 6.33 16.68
N ILE A 99 37.03 5.18 17.37
CA ILE A 99 36.48 3.91 16.87
C ILE A 99 35.01 3.78 17.30
N ASN A 100 34.11 4.29 16.46
CA ASN A 100 32.79 3.71 16.14
C ASN A 100 31.99 4.64 15.20
N HIS A 101 32.38 4.70 13.92
CA HIS A 101 31.57 5.34 12.88
C HIS A 101 31.58 4.57 11.52
N HIS A 102 31.79 3.25 11.59
CA HIS A 102 31.68 2.34 10.43
C HIS A 102 30.33 1.58 10.44
N TYR A 103 29.22 2.32 10.43
CA TYR A 103 27.86 1.75 10.30
C TYR A 103 26.93 2.57 9.39
N TYR A 104 27.49 3.38 8.48
CA TYR A 104 26.70 4.27 7.62
C TYR A 104 27.22 4.36 6.16
N ASP A 105 27.74 3.26 5.58
CA ASP A 105 27.96 3.23 4.11
C ASP A 105 28.01 1.81 3.49
N GLU A 106 26.86 1.14 3.34
CA GLU A 106 26.70 0.06 2.33
C GLU A 106 25.23 -0.14 1.87
N TYR A 107 24.46 0.94 1.64
CA TYR A 107 23.09 0.85 1.10
C TYR A 107 22.76 1.86 0.00
N GLN A 108 23.70 2.08 -0.93
CA GLN A 108 23.45 2.73 -2.21
C GLN A 108 22.61 1.81 -3.13
N PHE A 109 21.31 1.67 -2.82
CA PHE A 109 20.38 0.79 -3.54
C PHE A 109 20.33 1.11 -5.05
N PRO A 110 20.64 0.16 -5.95
CA PRO A 110 20.53 0.38 -7.39
C PRO A 110 19.06 0.30 -7.83
N VAL A 111 18.42 1.46 -8.00
CA VAL A 111 16.98 1.64 -8.31
C VAL A 111 16.53 1.07 -9.69
N ARG A 112 17.37 0.26 -10.35
CA ARG A 112 17.18 -0.24 -11.73
C ARG A 112 16.73 -1.71 -11.83
N ALA A 113 16.60 -2.42 -10.71
CA ALA A 113 16.24 -3.86 -10.70
C ALA A 113 14.72 -4.15 -10.70
N TYR A 114 13.86 -3.18 -10.41
CA TYR A 114 12.41 -3.39 -10.18
C TYR A 114 11.54 -3.41 -11.46
N ALA A 115 12.15 -3.63 -12.64
CA ALA A 115 11.50 -3.54 -13.95
C ALA A 115 10.91 -4.88 -14.46
N ALA A 116 10.59 -5.82 -13.57
CA ALA A 116 9.86 -7.06 -13.90
C ALA A 116 9.05 -7.57 -12.70
N HIS A 117 7.81 -8.01 -12.96
CA HIS A 117 6.89 -8.67 -12.01
C HIS A 117 6.51 -7.92 -10.72
N GLY A 118 5.48 -7.08 -10.85
CA GLY A 118 4.63 -6.65 -9.73
C GLY A 118 5.14 -5.43 -8.97
N SER A 119 4.30 -4.40 -8.85
CA SER A 119 4.53 -3.33 -7.89
C SER A 119 4.35 -3.88 -6.48
N LEU A 120 5.45 -3.94 -5.71
CA LEU A 120 5.42 -4.27 -4.29
C LEU A 120 4.83 -3.08 -3.52
N GLN A 121 3.52 -2.90 -3.62
CA GLN A 121 2.76 -1.94 -2.83
C GLN A 121 3.04 -2.19 -1.34
N PRO A 122 3.08 -1.15 -0.48
CA PRO A 122 3.36 -1.28 0.95
C PRO A 122 2.16 -1.88 1.69
N GLN A 123 1.84 -3.14 1.38
CA GLN A 123 0.67 -3.85 1.86
C GLN A 123 0.69 -3.99 3.38
N ALA A 124 1.86 -4.17 4.00
CA ALA A 124 2.01 -4.15 5.46
C ALA A 124 1.58 -2.81 6.08
N LEU A 125 1.95 -1.67 5.49
CA LEU A 125 1.49 -0.35 5.95
C LEU A 125 -0.04 -0.18 5.83
N TRP A 126 -0.65 -0.74 4.77
CA TRP A 126 -2.11 -0.82 4.65
C TRP A 126 -2.75 -1.80 5.66
N GLN A 127 -2.03 -2.83 6.09
CA GLN A 127 -2.47 -3.74 7.16
C GLN A 127 -2.41 -3.04 8.52
N PHE A 128 -1.36 -2.28 8.82
CA PHE A 128 -1.27 -1.45 10.03
C PHE A 128 -2.42 -0.42 10.09
N GLY A 129 -2.68 0.30 8.98
CA GLY A 129 -3.83 1.19 8.89
C GLY A 129 -5.17 0.49 9.18
N ARG A 130 -5.34 -0.76 8.74
CA ARG A 130 -6.52 -1.58 9.06
C ARG A 130 -6.54 -2.09 10.50
N MET A 131 -5.40 -2.20 11.19
CA MET A 131 -5.35 -2.46 12.63
C MET A 131 -5.80 -1.22 13.42
N ILE A 132 -5.36 -0.03 13.03
CA ILE A 132 -5.80 1.25 13.64
C ILE A 132 -7.32 1.42 13.46
N THR A 133 -7.86 1.20 12.26
CA THR A 133 -9.33 1.23 12.05
C THR A 133 -10.07 0.07 12.76
N CYS A 134 -9.38 -1.00 13.17
CA CYS A 134 -9.99 -2.04 14.02
C CYS A 134 -10.16 -1.53 15.45
N THR A 135 -9.09 -0.99 16.06
CA THR A 135 -9.12 -0.48 17.45
C THR A 135 -9.88 0.84 17.57
N GLN A 136 -9.96 1.62 16.49
CA GLN A 136 -10.56 2.96 16.44
C GLN A 136 -11.39 3.15 15.15
N PRO A 137 -12.65 2.66 15.10
CA PRO A 137 -13.45 2.62 13.87
C PRO A 137 -13.71 3.98 13.20
N ASP A 138 -13.89 5.05 14.00
CA ASP A 138 -14.20 6.40 13.53
C ASP A 138 -12.94 7.24 13.22
N VAL A 139 -11.74 6.68 13.39
CA VAL A 139 -10.45 7.36 13.18
C VAL A 139 -9.91 7.09 11.78
N ASN A 140 -9.48 8.16 11.11
CA ASN A 140 -8.71 8.08 9.87
C ASN A 140 -7.22 7.82 10.22
N PRO A 141 -6.64 6.64 9.92
CA PRO A 141 -5.27 6.31 10.33
C PRO A 141 -4.20 7.30 9.84
N PHE A 142 -4.46 8.01 8.74
CA PHE A 142 -3.53 9.02 8.21
C PHE A 142 -3.33 10.22 9.13
N MET A 143 -4.15 10.44 10.17
CA MET A 143 -3.93 11.52 11.14
C MET A 143 -2.72 11.29 12.05
N TYR A 144 -2.22 10.06 12.13
CA TYR A 144 -0.99 9.71 12.86
C TYR A 144 0.29 9.92 12.04
N ASN A 145 0.18 10.25 10.75
CA ASN A 145 1.36 10.52 9.92
C ASN A 145 1.91 11.93 10.19
N ASN A 146 3.23 12.02 10.35
CA ASN A 146 3.96 13.28 10.61
C ASN A 146 3.56 13.95 11.94
N TYR A 147 3.27 13.13 12.96
CA TYR A 147 2.88 13.55 14.29
C TYR A 147 4.05 13.45 15.28
N GLY A 148 4.17 14.45 16.16
CA GLY A 148 5.20 14.53 17.18
C GLY A 148 6.61 14.54 16.60
N CYS A 149 7.46 13.65 17.10
CA CYS A 149 8.85 13.47 16.71
C CYS A 149 9.18 12.05 16.21
N TRP A 150 8.24 11.11 16.36
CA TRP A 150 8.43 9.69 16.03
C TRP A 150 7.34 9.10 15.13
N CYS A 151 6.13 9.68 15.05
CA CYS A 151 5.08 9.13 14.18
C CYS A 151 5.29 9.53 12.71
N GLY A 152 6.17 8.83 12.00
CA GLY A 152 6.43 9.08 10.59
C GLY A 152 7.63 8.30 10.05
N LEU A 153 8.38 8.90 9.13
CA LEU A 153 9.68 8.40 8.69
C LEU A 153 10.79 9.14 9.45
N GLY A 154 11.37 8.54 10.49
CA GLY A 154 12.47 9.16 11.24
C GLY A 154 12.65 8.62 12.65
N GLY A 155 12.14 9.36 13.64
CA GLY A 155 12.23 9.03 15.06
C GLY A 155 13.53 9.50 15.73
N THR A 156 13.50 10.72 16.31
CA THR A 156 14.62 11.33 17.06
C THR A 156 14.13 12.24 18.19
N GLY A 157 14.95 12.41 19.23
CA GLY A 157 14.66 13.30 20.35
C GLY A 157 13.60 12.74 21.30
N THR A 158 13.13 13.56 22.25
CA THR A 158 12.14 13.13 23.25
C THR A 158 10.71 13.19 22.67
N PRO A 159 9.93 12.09 22.73
CA PRO A 159 8.53 12.09 22.32
C PRO A 159 7.68 13.17 22.99
N ARG A 160 6.76 13.78 22.23
CA ARG A 160 5.98 14.95 22.65
C ARG A 160 4.79 14.66 23.57
N ASP A 161 4.26 13.45 23.51
CA ASP A 161 3.18 12.95 24.37
C ASP A 161 3.15 11.41 24.35
N ASP A 162 2.16 10.81 24.99
CA ASP A 162 1.98 9.34 25.04
C ASP A 162 1.64 8.72 23.67
N LEU A 163 1.09 9.50 22.72
CA LEU A 163 0.82 9.02 21.36
C LEU A 163 2.11 8.97 20.54
N ASP A 164 2.95 10.00 20.64
CA ASP A 164 4.29 10.02 20.05
C ASP A 164 5.20 8.95 20.69
N ARG A 165 5.01 8.64 21.98
CA ARG A 165 5.66 7.51 22.66
C ARG A 165 5.26 6.16 22.08
N CYS A 166 3.98 5.97 21.70
CA CYS A 166 3.56 4.76 20.98
C CYS A 166 4.36 4.57 19.68
N CYS A 167 4.65 5.67 18.97
CA CYS A 167 5.42 5.66 17.73
C CYS A 167 6.92 5.39 17.98
N GLU A 168 7.54 5.94 19.02
CA GLU A 168 8.90 5.58 19.42
C GLU A 168 9.04 4.07 19.66
N VAL A 169 8.09 3.47 20.40
CA VAL A 169 8.06 2.04 20.68
C VAL A 169 7.82 1.21 19.41
N HIS A 170 6.96 1.68 18.51
CA HIS A 170 6.71 1.03 17.20
C HIS A 170 7.98 1.01 16.33
N ASP A 171 8.67 2.14 16.25
CA ASP A 171 9.88 2.31 15.45
C ASP A 171 11.05 1.49 16.01
N LEU A 172 11.19 1.41 17.34
CA LEU A 172 12.13 0.51 18.02
C LEU A 172 11.78 -0.97 17.79
N CYS A 173 10.50 -1.33 17.79
CA CYS A 173 10.03 -2.68 17.48
C CYS A 173 10.38 -3.06 16.03
N TYR A 174 10.09 -2.18 15.06
CA TYR A 174 10.48 -2.33 13.65
C TYR A 174 11.99 -2.41 13.43
N ARG A 175 12.79 -1.68 14.21
CA ARG A 175 14.27 -1.81 14.21
C ARG A 175 14.67 -3.20 14.69
N ALA A 176 14.09 -3.69 15.80
CA ALA A 176 14.34 -5.04 16.31
C ALA A 176 13.94 -6.16 15.32
N SER A 177 12.76 -6.06 14.68
CA SER A 177 12.28 -7.04 13.69
C SER A 177 13.26 -7.28 12.53
N ARG A 178 13.99 -6.24 12.11
CA ARG A 178 15.01 -6.32 11.04
C ARG A 178 16.27 -7.08 11.42
N HIS A 179 16.49 -7.32 12.72
CA HIS A 179 17.68 -7.96 13.27
C HIS A 179 17.39 -9.37 13.83
N LEU A 180 16.18 -9.91 13.61
CA LEU A 180 15.86 -11.30 13.92
C LEU A 180 16.65 -12.26 12.99
N PRO A 181 17.32 -13.30 13.51
CA PRO A 181 18.16 -14.21 12.72
C PRO A 181 17.45 -14.91 11.55
N GLU A 182 16.15 -15.13 11.67
CA GLU A 182 15.31 -15.80 10.67
C GLU A 182 14.93 -14.90 9.49
N CYS A 183 15.17 -13.59 9.58
CA CYS A 183 14.66 -12.58 8.66
C CYS A 183 15.74 -12.05 7.72
N ARG A 184 15.45 -11.95 6.42
CA ARG A 184 16.41 -11.47 5.42
C ARG A 184 16.30 -9.95 5.27
N PRO A 185 17.32 -9.15 5.65
CA PRO A 185 17.20 -7.69 5.76
C PRO A 185 16.77 -6.94 4.49
N ILE A 186 16.93 -7.56 3.30
CA ILE A 186 16.61 -6.96 2.00
C ILE A 186 15.12 -7.08 1.66
N ILE A 187 14.41 -8.10 2.13
CA ILE A 187 13.02 -8.39 1.71
C ILE A 187 12.03 -8.58 2.86
N ASP A 188 12.49 -9.01 4.04
CA ASP A 188 11.66 -9.16 5.24
C ASP A 188 11.57 -7.82 6.01
N VAL A 189 11.50 -6.70 5.28
CA VAL A 189 11.47 -5.33 5.81
C VAL A 189 10.05 -4.97 6.30
N PRO A 190 9.87 -4.43 7.52
CA PRO A 190 8.54 -4.23 8.12
C PRO A 190 7.50 -3.54 7.23
N TYR A 191 7.85 -2.43 6.58
CA TYR A 191 6.95 -1.65 5.72
C TYR A 191 6.37 -2.40 4.50
N ILE A 192 6.93 -3.58 4.15
CA ILE A 192 6.50 -4.43 3.02
C ILE A 192 6.24 -5.90 3.41
N LYS A 193 6.61 -6.34 4.62
CA LYS A 193 6.44 -7.72 5.09
C LYS A 193 4.97 -8.01 5.42
N VAL A 194 4.21 -8.46 4.42
CA VAL A 194 2.79 -8.84 4.56
C VAL A 194 2.63 -10.00 5.55
N TYR A 195 1.74 -9.82 6.53
CA TYR A 195 1.45 -10.78 7.59
C TYR A 195 -0.04 -11.15 7.63
N ILE A 196 -0.44 -12.08 8.50
CA ILE A 196 -1.82 -12.53 8.68
C ILE A 196 -2.33 -12.09 10.05
N PHE A 197 -3.44 -11.34 10.07
CA PHE A 197 -4.11 -10.87 11.28
C PHE A 197 -5.63 -10.95 11.14
N SER A 198 -6.33 -10.94 12.27
CA SER A 198 -7.78 -10.79 12.36
C SER A 198 -8.17 -9.58 13.23
N CYS A 199 -9.41 -9.13 13.05
CA CYS A 199 -10.06 -8.10 13.87
C CYS A 199 -11.39 -8.70 14.36
N THR A 200 -11.68 -8.60 15.66
CA THR A 200 -12.93 -9.09 16.25
C THR A 200 -13.30 -8.19 17.43
N ASN A 201 -14.49 -7.56 17.40
CA ASN A 201 -14.98 -6.67 18.45
C ASN A 201 -13.98 -5.57 18.87
N GLY A 202 -13.28 -4.98 17.90
CA GLY A 202 -12.23 -3.98 18.12
C GLY A 202 -10.86 -4.52 18.53
N GLN A 203 -10.76 -5.81 18.85
CA GLN A 203 -9.50 -6.46 19.22
C GLN A 203 -8.80 -7.02 17.97
N VAL A 204 -7.54 -6.62 17.79
CA VAL A 204 -6.63 -7.14 16.76
C VAL A 204 -5.86 -8.35 17.30
N SER A 205 -5.78 -9.42 16.52
CA SER A 205 -5.00 -10.63 16.83
C SER A 205 -4.12 -11.05 15.66
N CYS A 206 -2.85 -11.36 15.93
CA CYS A 206 -1.92 -11.92 14.94
C CYS A 206 -2.10 -13.44 14.81
N SER A 207 -2.02 -13.96 13.58
CA SER A 207 -2.18 -15.39 13.33
C SER A 207 -0.98 -16.20 13.83
N ALA A 208 -1.25 -17.36 14.42
CA ALA A 208 -0.23 -18.38 14.70
C ALA A 208 0.33 -19.06 13.44
N SER A 209 -0.24 -18.79 12.25
CA SER A 209 0.24 -19.26 10.95
C SER A 209 1.30 -18.34 10.30
N ASN A 210 1.74 -17.29 11.00
CA ASN A 210 2.76 -16.36 10.53
C ASN A 210 4.18 -16.96 10.67
N ASP A 211 5.08 -16.68 9.74
CA ASP A 211 6.52 -16.86 9.96
C ASP A 211 7.04 -15.88 11.05
N VAL A 212 8.25 -16.13 11.58
CA VAL A 212 8.84 -15.33 12.68
C VAL A 212 8.87 -13.83 12.37
N CYS A 213 9.14 -13.45 11.12
CA CYS A 213 9.19 -12.07 10.68
C CYS A 213 7.79 -11.48 10.50
N GLN A 214 6.85 -12.23 9.93
CA GLN A 214 5.44 -11.85 9.85
C GLN A 214 4.84 -11.62 11.25
N ALA A 215 5.13 -12.52 12.19
CA ALA A 215 4.65 -12.46 13.55
C ALA A 215 5.22 -11.24 14.29
N SER A 216 6.53 -10.97 14.15
CA SER A 216 7.17 -9.80 14.76
C SER A 216 6.58 -8.48 14.23
N VAL A 217 6.48 -8.31 12.92
CA VAL A 217 5.94 -7.06 12.31
C VAL A 217 4.46 -6.89 12.66
N CYS A 218 3.66 -7.97 12.59
CA CYS A 218 2.26 -7.97 12.99
C CYS A 218 2.10 -7.55 14.47
N GLU A 219 2.96 -8.05 15.37
CA GLU A 219 2.87 -7.74 16.79
C GLU A 219 3.29 -6.29 17.09
N CYS A 220 4.30 -5.75 16.39
CA CYS A 220 4.62 -4.32 16.45
C CYS A 220 3.40 -3.46 16.08
N ASP A 221 2.77 -3.75 14.93
CA ASP A 221 1.60 -3.02 14.43
C ASP A 221 0.38 -3.19 15.36
N ARG A 222 0.19 -4.40 15.91
CA ARG A 222 -0.87 -4.70 16.88
C ARG A 222 -0.70 -3.89 18.15
N VAL A 223 0.51 -3.84 18.71
CA VAL A 223 0.81 -3.07 19.93
C VAL A 223 0.62 -1.57 19.68
N ALA A 224 1.14 -1.05 18.56
CA ALA A 224 0.98 0.36 18.20
C ALA A 224 -0.49 0.76 18.01
N ALA A 225 -1.29 -0.03 17.28
CA ALA A 225 -2.72 0.25 17.08
C ALA A 225 -3.55 0.20 18.38
N ASN A 226 -3.17 -0.65 19.34
CA ASN A 226 -3.80 -0.65 20.67
C ASN A 226 -3.31 0.52 21.54
N CYS A 227 -2.08 0.99 21.35
CA CYS A 227 -1.51 2.14 22.05
C CYS A 227 -2.16 3.46 21.57
N PHE A 228 -2.30 3.64 20.25
CA PHE A 228 -2.99 4.79 19.65
C PHE A 228 -4.46 4.93 20.12
N ALA A 229 -5.12 3.80 20.39
CA ALA A 229 -6.48 3.76 20.92
C ALA A 229 -6.60 4.13 22.41
N GLN A 230 -5.49 4.16 23.14
CA GLN A 230 -5.42 4.54 24.56
C GLN A 230 -4.84 5.95 24.77
N SER A 231 -4.09 6.48 23.80
CA SER A 231 -3.46 7.80 23.87
C SER A 231 -4.38 8.92 23.34
N THR A 232 -4.28 10.12 23.93
CA THR A 232 -5.00 11.31 23.44
C THR A 232 -4.24 11.96 22.28
N TYR A 233 -4.92 12.22 21.17
CA TYR A 233 -4.38 12.98 20.04
C TYR A 233 -4.42 14.49 20.32
N ASN A 234 -3.26 15.15 20.30
CA ASN A 234 -3.13 16.60 20.37
C ASN A 234 -2.91 17.20 18.97
N PRO A 235 -3.87 17.97 18.39
CA PRO A 235 -3.70 18.59 17.08
C PRO A 235 -2.46 19.49 16.94
N GLU A 236 -1.96 20.08 18.03
CA GLU A 236 -0.79 20.97 18.01
C GLU A 236 0.52 20.22 17.73
N ASN A 237 0.56 18.90 18.00
CA ASN A 237 1.72 18.06 17.72
C ASN A 237 1.76 17.53 16.27
N ASN A 238 0.82 17.91 15.39
CA ASN A 238 0.79 17.44 14.01
C ASN A 238 1.56 18.37 13.05
N ASN A 239 2.45 17.81 12.23
CA ASN A 239 3.36 18.49 11.30
C ASN A 239 4.35 19.48 11.96
N LEU A 240 4.89 19.12 13.12
CA LEU A 240 6.01 19.85 13.74
C LEU A 240 7.25 19.84 12.82
N ASP A 241 8.06 20.91 12.85
CA ASP A 241 9.39 20.90 12.25
C ASP A 241 10.38 20.18 13.18
N PRO A 242 10.96 19.02 12.79
CA PRO A 242 11.85 18.27 13.65
C PRO A 242 13.12 19.03 14.05
N LYS A 243 13.58 19.99 13.24
CA LYS A 243 14.80 20.76 13.52
C LYS A 243 14.65 21.73 14.68
N THR A 244 13.42 22.15 14.97
CA THR A 244 13.08 23.05 16.08
C THR A 244 12.35 22.33 17.22
N HIS A 245 11.66 21.23 16.93
CA HIS A 245 10.81 20.54 17.89
C HIS A 245 11.31 19.15 18.33
N CYS A 246 12.30 18.55 17.68
CA CYS A 246 12.77 17.19 17.98
C CYS A 246 14.27 17.13 18.31
N ILE A 247 14.79 18.24 18.83
CA ILE A 247 16.12 18.35 19.43
C ILE A 247 16.13 17.56 20.76
N THR A 248 17.26 16.91 21.06
CA THR A 248 17.51 16.13 22.29
C THR A 248 17.75 17.00 23.52
#